data_AF-A0A817TWE7-F1
#
_entry.id   AF-A0A817TWE7-F1
#
_cell.length_a   1.000
_cell.length_b   1.000
_cell.length_c   1.000
_cell.angle_alpha   90.00
_cell.angle_beta   90.00
_cell.angle_gamma   90.00
#
_symmetry.space_group_name_H-M   'P 1'
#
loop_
_entity.id
_entity.type
_entity.pdbx_description
1 polymer ?
#
loop_
_entity_poly.entity_id
_entity_poly.type
_entity_poly.pdbx_seq_one_letter_code
_entity_poly.pdbx_strand_id
1 'polypeptide(L)'
;MLTLLAVNEQLSCRELIERLILLFNRSVDPIECKTTNSIMKFFSDLFADQAATSDAVLYDSDRRLIVEIISRELSDRATTDESTTAYLSLLELILRSQSITSETCPRIDELQTVFRAHLYAENCLKKNRFIINDILRQHYWLSTNDMPFYL
;
A
#
# COMPACT_ATOMS: atom_id res chain seq x y z
N MET A 1 17.77 -20.47 29.95
CA MET A 1 16.40 -20.69 29.42
C MET A 1 15.75 -19.33 29.16
N LEU A 2 16.28 -18.58 28.18
CA LEU A 2 15.78 -17.25 27.79
C LEU A 2 15.44 -17.18 26.28
N THR A 3 15.82 -18.20 25.51
CA THR A 3 15.60 -18.27 24.06
C THR A 3 14.18 -18.71 23.68
N LEU A 4 13.44 -19.37 24.57
CA LEU A 4 12.06 -19.84 24.29
C LEU A 4 10.97 -18.77 24.50
N LEU A 5 11.21 -17.75 25.33
CA LEU A 5 10.25 -16.66 25.54
C LEU A 5 10.23 -15.67 24.37
N ALA A 6 11.40 -15.38 23.77
CA ALA A 6 11.50 -14.50 22.60
C ALA A 6 10.87 -15.11 21.33
N VAL A 7 10.94 -16.43 21.17
CA VAL A 7 10.29 -17.15 20.06
C VAL A 7 8.76 -17.05 20.16
N ASN A 8 8.21 -16.93 21.38
CA ASN A 8 6.75 -16.84 21.59
C ASN A 8 6.19 -15.44 21.28
N GLU A 9 6.97 -14.37 21.49
CA GLU A 9 6.58 -13.00 21.09
C GLU A 9 6.58 -12.83 19.57
N GLN A 10 7.58 -13.37 18.87
CA GLN A 10 7.64 -13.34 17.39
C GLN A 10 6.51 -14.13 16.73
N LEU A 11 6.14 -15.29 17.28
CA LEU A 11 4.97 -16.06 16.83
C LEU A 11 3.68 -15.24 16.96
N SER A 12 3.52 -14.48 18.05
CA SER A 12 2.34 -13.61 18.24
C SER A 12 2.29 -12.42 17.27
N CYS A 13 3.43 -11.79 16.98
CA CYS A 13 3.51 -10.70 16.02
C CYS A 13 3.27 -11.19 14.59
N ARG A 14 3.79 -12.36 14.23
CA ARG A 14 3.58 -12.94 12.90
C ARG A 14 2.12 -13.26 12.66
N GLU A 15 1.49 -13.98 13.59
CA GLU A 15 0.05 -14.30 13.51
C GLU A 15 -0.82 -13.04 13.46
N LEU A 16 -0.42 -11.99 14.20
CA LEU A 16 -1.12 -10.70 14.17
C LEU A 16 -1.05 -10.07 12.78
N ILE A 17 0.14 -9.99 12.17
CA ILE A 17 0.32 -9.43 10.83
C ILE A 17 -0.48 -10.21 9.79
N GLU A 18 -0.44 -11.54 9.81
CA GLU A 18 -1.21 -12.38 8.89
C GLU A 18 -2.72 -12.12 9.01
N ARG A 19 -3.24 -12.03 10.24
CA ARG A 19 -4.66 -11.72 10.48
C ARG A 19 -5.01 -10.31 10.03
N LEU A 20 -4.13 -9.33 10.24
CA LEU A 20 -4.35 -7.95 9.78
C LEU A 20 -4.37 -7.87 8.26
N ILE A 21 -3.50 -8.59 7.56
CA ILE A 21 -3.53 -8.70 6.09
C ILE A 21 -4.83 -9.36 5.61
N LEU A 22 -5.31 -10.40 6.30
CA LEU A 22 -6.59 -11.03 5.99
C LEU A 22 -7.78 -10.06 6.16
N LEU A 23 -7.78 -9.25 7.22
CA LEU A 23 -8.81 -8.23 7.44
C LEU A 23 -8.74 -7.13 6.37
N PHE A 24 -7.52 -6.70 6.02
CA PHE A 24 -7.26 -5.73 4.96
C PHE A 24 -7.77 -6.23 3.60
N ASN A 25 -7.48 -7.48 3.25
CA ASN A 25 -7.94 -8.12 2.02
C ASN A 25 -9.47 -8.21 1.91
N ARG A 26 -10.18 -8.25 3.06
CA ARG A 26 -11.65 -8.28 3.11
C ARG A 26 -12.27 -6.89 3.19
N SER A 27 -11.47 -5.83 3.26
CA SER A 27 -11.93 -4.46 3.47
C SER A 27 -12.84 -4.34 4.71
N VAL A 28 -12.60 -5.16 5.73
CA VAL A 28 -13.35 -5.19 7.00
C VAL A 28 -12.58 -4.43 8.06
N ASP A 29 -13.22 -3.40 8.64
CA ASP A 29 -12.71 -2.74 9.84
C ASP A 29 -13.33 -3.40 11.10
N PRO A 30 -12.56 -4.13 11.91
CA PRO A 30 -13.09 -4.78 13.11
C PRO A 30 -13.54 -3.79 14.19
N ILE A 31 -13.10 -2.53 14.12
CA ILE A 31 -13.42 -1.49 15.11
C ILE A 31 -14.60 -0.62 14.61
N GLU A 32 -14.92 -0.67 13.32
CA GLU A 32 -15.95 0.19 12.68
C GLU A 32 -15.78 1.67 13.05
N CYS A 33 -14.53 2.16 13.05
CA CYS A 33 -14.24 3.54 13.40
C CYS A 33 -14.95 4.50 12.45
N LYS A 34 -15.72 5.45 12.99
CA LYS A 34 -16.51 6.42 12.20
C LYS A 34 -15.69 7.34 11.29
N THR A 35 -14.38 7.46 11.51
CA THR A 35 -13.52 8.46 10.88
C THR A 35 -12.53 7.88 9.89
N THR A 36 -11.81 6.82 10.24
CA THR A 36 -10.77 6.22 9.40
C THR A 36 -10.71 4.73 9.67
N ASN A 37 -10.63 3.93 8.60
CA ASN A 37 -10.48 2.49 8.71
C ASN A 37 -9.25 2.14 9.56
N SER A 38 -9.47 1.44 10.67
CA SER A 38 -8.43 1.18 11.66
C SER A 38 -7.27 0.35 11.10
N ILE A 39 -7.56 -0.58 10.18
CA ILE A 39 -6.58 -1.43 9.51
C ILE A 39 -5.71 -0.61 8.56
N MET A 40 -6.33 0.26 7.75
CA MET A 40 -5.61 1.19 6.86
C MET A 40 -4.66 2.10 7.63
N LYS A 41 -5.13 2.64 8.76
CA LYS A 41 -4.32 3.47 9.63
C LYS A 41 -3.16 2.68 10.23
N PHE A 42 -3.42 1.47 10.73
CA PHE A 42 -2.38 0.59 11.27
C PHE A 42 -1.27 0.32 10.26
N PHE A 43 -1.60 -0.05 9.02
CA PHE A 43 -0.60 -0.27 7.99
C PHE A 43 0.15 1.01 7.63
N SER A 44 -0.54 2.15 7.58
CA SER A 44 0.12 3.44 7.32
C SER A 44 1.13 3.79 8.42
N ASP A 45 0.77 3.61 9.68
CA ASP A 45 1.66 3.82 10.84
C ASP A 45 2.82 2.82 10.82
N LEU A 46 2.56 1.55 10.46
CA LEU A 46 3.58 0.50 10.35
C LEU A 46 4.60 0.83 9.25
N PHE A 47 4.15 1.22 8.05
CA PHE A 47 5.05 1.55 6.93
C PHE A 47 5.70 2.93 7.02
N ALA A 48 5.22 3.80 7.91
CA ALA A 48 5.88 5.08 8.20
C ALA A 48 7.16 4.89 9.04
N ASP A 49 7.25 3.83 9.85
CA ASP A 49 8.42 3.51 10.65
C ASP A 49 9.26 2.39 10.01
N GLN A 50 10.41 2.76 9.44
CA GLN A 50 11.32 1.82 8.79
C GLN A 50 11.80 0.70 9.74
N ALA A 51 11.93 0.97 11.05
CA ALA A 51 12.33 -0.05 12.03
C ALA A 51 11.21 -1.08 12.25
N ALA A 52 9.95 -0.64 12.23
CA ALA A 52 8.78 -1.49 12.38
C ALA A 52 8.51 -2.34 11.12
N THR A 53 8.99 -1.89 9.95
CA THR A 53 8.98 -2.66 8.70
C THR A 53 10.19 -3.58 8.52
N SER A 54 10.93 -3.94 9.57
CA SER A 54 12.02 -4.90 9.39
C SER A 54 11.52 -6.26 8.87
N ASP A 55 12.40 -7.03 8.21
CA ASP A 55 12.08 -8.37 7.70
C ASP A 55 11.73 -9.37 8.81
N ALA A 56 11.95 -9.00 10.08
CA ALA A 56 11.50 -9.77 11.23
C ALA A 56 9.99 -9.63 11.49
N VAL A 57 9.32 -8.62 10.92
CA VAL A 57 7.89 -8.30 11.12
C VAL A 57 7.10 -8.49 9.82
N LEU A 58 7.63 -7.99 8.69
CA LEU A 58 6.99 -8.08 7.37
C LEU A 58 7.93 -8.72 6.35
N TYR A 59 7.58 -9.89 5.86
CA TYR A 59 8.32 -10.54 4.79
C TYR A 59 8.02 -9.88 3.43
N ASP A 60 8.94 -10.02 2.47
CA ASP A 60 8.75 -9.54 1.10
C ASP A 60 7.45 -10.05 0.47
N SER A 61 7.07 -11.29 0.76
CA SER A 61 5.80 -11.88 0.29
C SER A 61 4.60 -11.14 0.85
N ASP A 62 4.64 -10.71 2.11
CA ASP A 62 3.55 -9.96 2.74
C ASP A 62 3.44 -8.57 2.14
N ARG A 63 4.56 -7.89 1.90
CA ARG A 63 4.57 -6.55 1.25
C ARG A 63 4.00 -6.61 -0.16
N ARG A 64 4.39 -7.62 -0.94
CA ARG A 64 3.83 -7.86 -2.27
C ARG A 64 2.33 -8.14 -2.18
N LEU A 65 1.90 -9.00 -1.27
CA LEU A 65 0.48 -9.29 -1.07
C LEU A 65 -0.32 -8.03 -0.70
N ILE A 66 0.22 -7.17 0.16
CA ILE A 66 -0.42 -5.89 0.51
C ILE A 66 -0.53 -5.00 -0.74
N VAL A 67 0.52 -4.88 -1.56
CA VAL A 67 0.44 -4.15 -2.83
C VAL A 67 -0.58 -4.75 -3.78
N GLU A 68 -0.68 -6.08 -3.86
CA GLU A 68 -1.67 -6.75 -4.70
C GLU A 68 -3.11 -6.41 -4.28
N ILE A 69 -3.37 -6.36 -2.97
CA ILE A 69 -4.65 -5.94 -2.39
C ILE A 69 -4.92 -4.47 -2.75
N ILE A 70 -3.92 -3.59 -2.57
CA ILE A 70 -4.04 -2.17 -2.90
C ILE A 70 -4.35 -1.97 -4.38
N SER A 71 -3.64 -2.65 -5.28
CA SER A 71 -3.87 -2.58 -6.73
C SER A 71 -5.30 -2.96 -7.11
N ARG A 72 -5.87 -3.98 -6.43
CA ARG A 72 -7.28 -4.38 -6.63
C ARG A 72 -8.24 -3.30 -6.17
N GLU A 73 -8.09 -2.85 -4.92
CA GLU A 73 -8.96 -1.84 -4.32
C GLU A 73 -8.92 -0.53 -5.11
N LEU A 74 -7.76 -0.14 -5.62
CA LEU A 74 -7.60 1.03 -6.46
C LEU A 74 -8.28 0.88 -7.83
N SER A 75 -8.26 -0.32 -8.42
CA SER A 75 -8.88 -0.59 -9.72
C SER A 75 -10.41 -0.57 -9.67
N ASP A 76 -10.99 -0.99 -8.55
CA ASP A 76 -12.44 -1.03 -8.35
C ASP A 76 -13.03 0.34 -7.95
N ARG A 77 -12.20 1.30 -7.54
CA ARG A 77 -12.63 2.61 -7.01
C ARG A 77 -12.65 3.71 -8.07
N ALA A 78 -13.56 4.65 -7.88
CA ALA A 78 -13.65 5.84 -8.74
C ALA A 78 -12.53 6.84 -8.44
N THR A 79 -12.14 7.63 -9.45
CA THR A 79 -11.06 8.63 -9.32
C THR A 79 -11.41 9.81 -8.41
N THR A 80 -12.69 9.95 -8.07
CA THR A 80 -13.27 10.98 -7.18
C THR A 80 -13.43 10.52 -5.73
N ASP A 81 -13.19 9.24 -5.43
CA ASP A 81 -13.35 8.69 -4.08
C ASP A 81 -12.21 9.16 -3.16
N GLU A 82 -12.57 9.74 -2.01
CA GLU A 82 -11.60 10.22 -1.02
C GLU A 82 -10.78 9.09 -0.41
N SER A 83 -11.37 7.90 -0.27
CA SER A 83 -10.69 6.73 0.29
C SER A 83 -9.54 6.24 -0.60
N THR A 84 -9.61 6.48 -1.90
CA THR A 84 -8.52 6.21 -2.85
C THR A 84 -7.23 6.92 -2.46
N THR A 85 -7.32 8.11 -1.87
CA THR A 85 -6.16 8.86 -1.37
C THR A 85 -5.39 8.04 -0.33
N ALA A 86 -6.08 7.35 0.57
CA ALA A 86 -5.45 6.59 1.64
C ALA A 86 -4.70 5.36 1.09
N TYR A 87 -5.29 4.66 0.12
CA TYR A 87 -4.62 3.55 -0.58
C TYR A 87 -3.39 4.02 -1.35
N LEU A 88 -3.47 5.16 -2.05
CA LEU A 88 -2.32 5.73 -2.76
C LEU A 88 -1.20 6.16 -1.80
N SER A 89 -1.53 6.79 -0.68
CA SER A 89 -0.54 7.16 0.36
C SER A 89 0.11 5.93 0.98
N LEU A 90 -0.64 4.87 1.24
CA LEU A 90 -0.07 3.62 1.74
C LEU A 90 0.85 2.97 0.70
N LEU A 91 0.44 2.93 -0.57
CA LEU A 91 1.26 2.42 -1.67
C LEU A 91 2.59 3.18 -1.76
N GLU A 92 2.55 4.50 -1.68
CA GLU A 92 3.74 5.35 -1.67
C GLU A 92 4.70 5.00 -0.53
N LEU A 93 4.19 4.81 0.70
CA LEU A 93 5.01 4.41 1.85
C LEU A 93 5.69 3.05 1.64
N ILE A 94 4.95 2.06 1.12
CA ILE A 94 5.48 0.72 0.86
C ILE A 94 6.58 0.79 -0.21
N LEU A 95 6.34 1.50 -1.31
CA LEU A 95 7.32 1.62 -2.40
C LEU A 95 8.57 2.38 -1.95
N ARG A 96 8.43 3.40 -1.10
CA ARG A 96 9.56 4.17 -0.55
C ARG A 96 10.49 3.32 0.33
N SER A 97 9.98 2.25 0.93
CA SER A 97 10.82 1.29 1.68
C SER A 97 11.77 0.48 0.79
N GLN A 98 11.72 0.64 -0.55
CA GLN A 98 12.56 0.01 -1.57
C GLN A 98 12.50 -1.53 -1.60
N SER A 99 11.54 -2.16 -0.92
CA SER A 99 11.35 -3.60 -0.93
C SER A 99 10.67 -4.13 -2.21
N ILE A 100 10.20 -3.24 -3.10
CA ILE A 100 9.48 -3.59 -4.32
C ILE A 100 10.17 -2.96 -5.52
N THR A 101 10.46 -3.79 -6.53
CA THR A 101 11.11 -3.42 -7.78
C THR A 101 10.20 -3.74 -8.97
N SER A 102 10.61 -3.35 -10.18
CA SER A 102 9.89 -3.68 -11.42
C SER A 102 9.68 -5.18 -11.64
N GLU A 103 10.58 -6.02 -11.11
CA GLU A 103 10.51 -7.48 -11.26
C GLU A 103 9.61 -8.13 -10.20
N THR A 104 9.45 -7.49 -9.04
CA THR A 104 8.73 -8.06 -7.90
C THR A 104 7.38 -7.40 -7.64
N CYS A 105 7.09 -6.27 -8.29
CA CYS A 105 5.82 -5.56 -8.15
C CYS A 105 4.65 -6.37 -8.73
N PRO A 106 3.67 -6.75 -7.90
CA PRO A 106 2.50 -7.47 -8.40
C PRO A 106 1.55 -6.52 -9.13
N ARG A 107 0.94 -7.02 -10.20
CA ARG A 107 -0.12 -6.33 -10.96
C ARG A 107 0.32 -4.93 -11.45
N ILE A 108 1.56 -4.82 -11.91
CA ILE A 108 2.15 -3.57 -12.41
C ILE A 108 1.30 -2.91 -13.51
N ASP A 109 0.78 -3.70 -14.45
CA ASP A 109 -0.05 -3.19 -15.57
C ASP A 109 -1.36 -2.58 -15.08
N GLU A 110 -1.93 -3.12 -14.00
CA GLU A 110 -3.15 -2.59 -13.39
C GLU A 110 -2.86 -1.28 -12.67
N LEU A 111 -1.78 -1.21 -11.89
CA LEU A 111 -1.34 0.05 -11.26
C LEU A 111 -1.10 1.14 -12.31
N GLN A 112 -0.44 0.81 -13.42
CA GLN A 112 -0.24 1.73 -14.53
C GLN A 112 -1.57 2.19 -15.14
N THR A 113 -2.54 1.28 -15.28
CA THR A 113 -3.86 1.61 -15.81
C THR A 113 -4.63 2.54 -14.86
N VAL A 114 -4.60 2.27 -13.56
CA VAL A 114 -5.18 3.12 -12.53
C VAL A 114 -4.53 4.51 -12.53
N PHE A 115 -3.19 4.57 -12.54
CA PHE A 115 -2.47 5.84 -12.52
C PHE A 115 -2.83 6.70 -13.74
N ARG A 116 -2.90 6.10 -14.94
CA ARG A 116 -3.40 6.80 -16.14
C ARG A 116 -4.82 7.32 -15.94
N ALA A 117 -5.74 6.50 -15.45
CA ALA A 117 -7.11 6.90 -15.21
C ALA A 117 -7.20 8.13 -14.28
N HIS A 118 -6.42 8.15 -13.19
CA HIS A 118 -6.36 9.29 -12.28
C HIS A 118 -5.70 10.54 -12.87
N LEU A 119 -4.65 10.38 -13.68
CA LEU A 119 -3.95 11.52 -14.28
C LEU A 119 -4.77 12.20 -15.37
N TYR A 120 -5.51 11.42 -16.16
CA TYR A 120 -6.33 11.93 -17.27
C TYR A 120 -7.75 12.33 -16.87
N ALA A 121 -8.28 11.83 -15.76
CA ALA A 121 -9.64 12.19 -15.34
C ALA A 121 -9.72 13.67 -14.94
N GLU A 122 -10.63 14.40 -15.61
CA GLU A 122 -10.88 15.83 -15.37
C GLU A 122 -11.20 16.13 -13.90
N ASN A 123 -12.09 15.31 -13.32
CA ASN A 123 -12.58 15.48 -11.94
C ASN A 123 -11.78 14.71 -10.88
N CYS A 124 -10.61 14.16 -11.21
CA CYS A 124 -9.80 13.46 -10.22
C CYS A 124 -9.34 14.42 -9.11
N LEU A 125 -9.29 13.91 -7.88
CA LEU A 125 -8.80 14.65 -6.72
C LEU A 125 -7.35 15.09 -6.94
N LYS A 126 -7.06 16.38 -6.68
CA LYS A 126 -5.70 16.94 -6.85
C LYS A 126 -4.66 16.21 -6.01
N LYS A 127 -5.02 15.75 -4.80
CA LYS A 127 -4.14 14.98 -3.91
C LYS A 127 -3.73 13.64 -4.54
N ASN A 128 -4.67 12.93 -5.16
CA ASN A 128 -4.39 11.65 -5.83
C ASN A 128 -3.38 11.84 -6.96
N ARG A 129 -3.58 12.87 -7.81
CA ARG A 129 -2.61 13.21 -8.87
C ARG A 129 -1.24 13.58 -8.30
N PHE A 130 -1.18 14.32 -7.19
CA PHE A 130 0.08 14.68 -6.56
C PHE A 130 0.85 13.43 -6.09
N ILE A 131 0.21 12.54 -5.34
CA ILE A 131 0.83 11.31 -4.83
C ILE A 131 1.29 10.43 -6.00
N ILE A 132 0.45 10.24 -7.02
CA ILE A 132 0.81 9.43 -8.19
C ILE A 132 2.03 10.02 -8.91
N ASN A 133 2.08 11.33 -9.13
CA ASN A 133 3.25 11.95 -9.75
C ASN A 133 4.50 11.77 -8.89
N ASP A 134 4.39 11.84 -7.56
CA ASP A 134 5.54 11.63 -6.67
C ASP A 134 6.04 10.17 -6.70
N ILE A 135 5.12 9.20 -6.69
CA ILE A 135 5.44 7.77 -6.90
C ILE A 135 6.16 7.59 -8.24
N LEU A 136 5.62 8.13 -9.33
CA LEU A 136 6.21 7.97 -10.68
C LEU A 136 7.59 8.62 -10.81
N ARG A 137 7.84 9.73 -10.09
CA ARG A 137 9.16 10.37 -10.03
C ARG A 137 10.19 9.52 -9.31
N GLN A 138 9.81 8.88 -8.21
CA GLN A 138 10.70 8.03 -7.40
C GLN A 138 10.87 6.62 -8.00
N HIS A 139 9.84 6.12 -8.69
CA HIS A 139 9.76 4.76 -9.23
C HIS A 139 9.42 4.81 -10.72
N TYR A 140 10.36 5.29 -11.55
CA TYR A 140 10.16 5.50 -12.99
C TYR A 140 9.71 4.24 -13.76
N TRP A 141 10.01 3.05 -13.24
CA TRP A 141 9.59 1.78 -13.81
C TRP A 141 8.07 1.54 -13.73
N LEU A 142 7.34 2.30 -12.91
CA LEU A 142 5.87 2.37 -12.91
C LEU A 142 5.32 3.32 -13.98
N SER A 143 6.16 4.12 -14.64
CA SER A 143 5.72 5.03 -15.68
C SER A 143 5.60 4.32 -17.02
N THR A 144 4.56 4.68 -17.78
CA THR A 144 4.45 4.35 -19.22
C THR A 144 4.70 5.59 -20.06
N ASN A 145 5.15 5.43 -21.31
CA ASN A 145 5.43 6.55 -22.22
C ASN A 145 4.22 7.49 -22.44
N ASP A 146 3.00 6.98 -22.23
CA ASP A 146 1.75 7.71 -22.42
C ASP A 146 1.23 8.36 -21.12
N MET A 147 2.03 8.48 -20.06
CA MET A 147 1.62 9.17 -18.83
C MET A 147 2.10 10.62 -18.81
N PRO A 148 1.22 11.59 -18.52
CA PRO A 148 1.63 12.97 -18.38
C PRO A 148 2.30 13.19 -17.02
N PHE A 149 3.58 13.59 -17.04
CA PHE A 149 4.23 14.12 -15.85
C PHE A 149 3.75 15.55 -15.64
N TYR A 150 2.80 15.73 -14.72
CA TYR A 150 2.38 17.06 -14.31
C TYR A 150 3.33 17.54 -13.21
N LEU A 151 4.05 18.63 -13.48
CA LEU A 151 4.97 19.29 -12.55
C LEU A 151 4.22 20.02 -11.44
#